data_AF-A0A1N7SHQ9-F1
#
_entry.id   AF-A0A1N7SHQ9-F1
#
_cell.length_a   1.000
_cell.length_b   1.000
_cell.length_c   1.000
_cell.angle_alpha   90.00
_cell.angle_beta   90.00
_cell.angle_gamma   90.00
#
_symmetry.space_group_name_H-M   'P 1'
#
loop_
_entity.id
_entity.type
_entity.pdbx_description
1 polymer ?
#
loop_
_entity_poly.entity_id
_entity_poly.type
_entity_poly.pdbx_seq_one_letter_code
_entity_poly.pdbx_strand_id
1 'polypeptide(L)'
;MPLVDTHVTPNHLTTVRLLIGFAGGLALARGGFAWTNVGAFLIVLSNFVDHTDGELARVSGKSSRIGHFYDLASDALVTVLLFAGMGYGMTSSQVGDLIGLAVSPLLLGTVAGIAVALIFFLRMRIEEMAGKAGTRQASVGGFETEDILYLLPLVTLMSGVAPFLVAASIGAPLFAVYVVIDYRRVVHRTRSAQETSHAWVSR
;
A
#
# COMPACT_ATOMS: atom_id res chain seq x y z
N MET A 1 -4.59 -23.66 -21.64
CA MET A 1 -5.25 -22.42 -22.08
C MET A 1 -6.74 -22.54 -21.78
N PRO A 2 -7.22 -21.89 -20.72
CA PRO A 2 -8.52 -21.23 -20.77
C PRO A 2 -8.41 -19.81 -20.17
N LEU A 3 -9.26 -18.87 -20.62
CA LEU A 3 -9.23 -17.40 -20.36
C LEU A 3 -8.52 -16.54 -21.43
N VAL A 4 -8.36 -17.06 -22.65
CA VAL A 4 -7.90 -16.27 -23.81
C VAL A 4 -9.02 -15.41 -24.44
N ASP A 5 -10.29 -15.62 -24.07
CA ASP A 5 -11.45 -15.00 -24.73
C ASP A 5 -12.41 -14.21 -23.82
N THR A 6 -11.97 -13.84 -22.62
CA THR A 6 -12.82 -12.99 -21.77
C THR A 6 -12.46 -11.52 -21.98
N HIS A 7 -13.46 -10.69 -22.30
CA HIS A 7 -13.44 -9.23 -22.18
C HIS A 7 -13.31 -8.77 -20.70
N VAL A 8 -12.45 -9.44 -19.91
CA VAL A 8 -12.08 -9.00 -18.58
C VAL A 8 -11.08 -7.88 -18.80
N THR A 9 -11.63 -6.67 -18.87
CA THR A 9 -10.81 -5.46 -18.82
C THR A 9 -10.05 -5.47 -17.49
N PRO A 10 -8.77 -5.03 -17.44
CA PRO A 10 -7.99 -4.95 -16.21
C PRO A 10 -8.76 -4.34 -15.02
N ASN A 11 -9.70 -3.43 -15.32
CA ASN A 11 -10.61 -2.82 -14.35
C ASN A 11 -11.49 -3.79 -13.56
N HIS A 12 -11.91 -4.94 -14.11
CA HIS A 12 -12.74 -5.89 -13.35
C HIS A 12 -11.97 -6.53 -12.21
N LEU A 13 -10.68 -6.83 -12.41
CA LEU A 13 -9.84 -7.43 -11.38
C LEU A 13 -9.55 -6.42 -10.27
N THR A 14 -9.16 -5.20 -10.64
CA THR A 14 -9.02 -4.08 -9.70
C THR A 14 -10.33 -3.84 -8.93
N THR A 15 -11.49 -3.96 -9.58
CA THR A 15 -12.80 -3.81 -8.92
C THR A 15 -13.08 -4.94 -7.93
N VAL A 16 -12.79 -6.19 -8.27
CA VAL A 16 -12.95 -7.34 -7.36
C VAL A 16 -12.03 -7.17 -6.14
N ARG A 17 -10.76 -6.81 -6.37
CA ARG A 17 -9.79 -6.51 -5.29
C ARG A 17 -10.31 -5.37 -4.41
N LEU A 18 -10.77 -4.28 -5.01
CA LEU A 18 -11.34 -3.14 -4.31
C LEU A 18 -12.55 -3.55 -3.46
N LEU A 19 -13.45 -4.40 -3.99
CA LEU A 19 -14.62 -4.89 -3.26
C LEU A 19 -14.24 -5.77 -2.07
N ILE A 20 -13.28 -6.69 -2.24
CA ILE A 20 -12.78 -7.56 -1.17
C ILE A 20 -12.08 -6.72 -0.10
N GLY A 21 -11.21 -5.80 -0.51
CA GLY A 21 -10.51 -4.87 0.38
C GLY A 21 -11.46 -3.97 1.16
N PHE A 22 -12.48 -3.43 0.48
CA PHE A 22 -13.54 -2.64 1.10
C PHE A 22 -14.35 -3.44 2.12
N ALA A 23 -14.74 -4.66 1.78
CA ALA A 23 -15.42 -5.57 2.69
C ALA A 23 -14.54 -5.92 3.91
N GLY A 24 -13.25 -6.13 3.70
CA GLY A 24 -12.26 -6.35 4.77
C GLY A 24 -12.15 -5.14 5.71
N GLY A 25 -12.05 -3.93 5.16
CA GLY A 25 -12.03 -2.69 5.93
C GLY A 25 -13.31 -2.46 6.74
N LEU A 26 -14.48 -2.74 6.17
CA LEU A 26 -15.76 -2.68 6.89
C LEU A 26 -15.86 -3.73 8.00
N ALA A 27 -15.37 -4.95 7.78
CA ALA A 27 -15.32 -5.99 8.80
C ALA A 27 -14.39 -5.59 9.96
N LEU A 28 -13.22 -5.01 9.65
CA LEU A 28 -12.32 -4.44 10.66
C LEU A 28 -13.01 -3.31 11.44
N ALA A 29 -13.72 -2.40 10.75
CA ALA A 29 -14.45 -1.31 11.36
C ALA A 29 -15.57 -1.79 12.29
N ARG A 30 -16.20 -2.94 12.00
CA ARG A 30 -17.23 -3.49 12.88
C ARG A 30 -16.68 -3.88 14.25
N GLY A 31 -15.38 -4.18 14.33
CA GLY A 31 -14.69 -4.52 15.57
C GLY A 31 -15.12 -5.88 16.16
N GLY A 32 -14.42 -6.28 17.21
CA GLY A 32 -14.58 -7.58 17.86
C GLY A 32 -13.80 -8.70 17.19
N PHE A 33 -13.34 -9.66 17.99
CA PHE A 33 -12.34 -10.68 17.59
C PHE A 33 -12.69 -11.41 16.29
N ALA A 34 -13.94 -11.87 16.13
CA ALA A 34 -14.37 -12.61 14.94
C ALA A 34 -14.35 -11.74 13.67
N TRP A 35 -14.90 -10.53 13.73
CA TRP A 35 -14.96 -9.62 12.58
C TRP A 35 -13.59 -9.06 12.22
N THR A 36 -12.75 -8.80 13.22
CA THR A 36 -11.36 -8.38 13.01
C THR A 36 -10.56 -9.45 12.25
N ASN A 37 -10.71 -10.73 12.62
CA ASN A 37 -10.04 -11.84 11.94
C ASN A 37 -10.56 -12.05 10.51
N VAL A 38 -11.89 -11.98 10.31
CA VAL A 38 -12.50 -12.05 8.98
C VAL A 38 -12.01 -10.91 8.10
N GLY A 39 -11.95 -9.69 8.65
CA GLY A 39 -11.44 -8.51 7.95
C GLY A 39 -9.98 -8.68 7.51
N ALA A 40 -9.10 -9.12 8.43
CA ALA A 40 -7.71 -9.39 8.11
C ALA A 40 -7.52 -10.48 7.05
N PHE A 41 -8.31 -11.56 7.15
CA PHE A 41 -8.29 -12.63 6.16
C PHE A 41 -8.71 -12.14 4.77
N LEU A 42 -9.78 -11.34 4.68
CA LEU A 42 -10.24 -10.74 3.42
C LEU A 42 -9.17 -9.82 2.81
N ILE A 43 -8.49 -9.02 3.62
CA ILE A 43 -7.38 -8.17 3.16
C ILE A 43 -6.24 -9.01 2.57
N VAL A 44 -5.82 -10.06 3.27
CA VAL A 44 -4.73 -10.93 2.76
C VAL A 44 -5.16 -11.68 1.52
N LEU A 45 -6.40 -12.13 1.45
CA LEU A 45 -6.95 -12.74 0.25
C LEU A 45 -6.95 -11.75 -0.93
N SER A 46 -7.34 -10.50 -0.69
CA SER A 46 -7.28 -9.42 -1.69
C SER A 46 -5.86 -9.21 -2.21
N ASN A 47 -4.87 -9.14 -1.32
CA ASN A 47 -3.46 -8.98 -1.70
C ASN A 47 -2.90 -10.21 -2.42
N PHE A 48 -3.31 -11.41 -2.03
CA PHE A 48 -2.86 -12.65 -2.68
C PHE A 48 -3.38 -12.76 -4.11
N VAL A 49 -4.65 -12.40 -4.34
CA VAL A 49 -5.25 -12.30 -5.69
C VAL A 49 -4.46 -11.30 -6.53
N ASP A 50 -4.17 -10.13 -5.96
CA ASP A 50 -3.39 -9.09 -6.64
C ASP A 50 -1.98 -9.55 -7.05
N HIS A 51 -1.25 -10.20 -6.14
CA HIS A 51 0.10 -10.66 -6.41
C HIS A 51 0.12 -11.75 -7.49
N THR A 52 -0.86 -12.66 -7.45
CA THR A 52 -1.01 -13.72 -8.46
C THR A 52 -1.35 -13.14 -9.84
N ASP A 53 -2.20 -12.12 -9.88
CA ASP A 53 -2.65 -11.48 -11.12
C ASP A 53 -1.60 -10.50 -11.69
N GLY A 54 -0.82 -9.83 -10.86
CA GLY A 54 0.29 -8.96 -11.28
C GLY A 54 1.39 -9.72 -12.01
N GLU A 55 1.71 -10.93 -11.55
CA GLU A 55 2.63 -11.84 -12.23
C GLU A 55 2.06 -12.31 -13.58
N LEU A 56 0.76 -12.57 -13.67
CA LEU A 56 0.08 -12.91 -14.94
C LEU A 56 0.01 -11.72 -15.91
N ALA A 57 -0.24 -10.50 -15.41
CA ALA A 57 -0.32 -9.28 -16.22
C ALA A 57 1.03 -8.89 -16.82
N ARG A 58 2.13 -9.12 -16.09
CA ARG A 58 3.51 -8.94 -16.60
C ARG A 58 3.80 -9.78 -17.84
N VAL A 59 3.20 -10.97 -17.94
CA VAL A 59 3.34 -11.87 -19.10
C VAL A 59 2.47 -11.42 -20.28
N SER A 60 1.37 -10.70 -20.03
CA SER A 60 0.39 -10.31 -21.05
C SER A 60 0.70 -8.98 -21.77
N GLY A 61 1.58 -8.14 -21.21
CA GLY A 61 2.14 -6.95 -21.91
C GLY A 61 1.14 -5.82 -22.25
N LYS A 62 -0.12 -5.93 -21.82
CA LYS A 62 -1.19 -4.96 -22.12
C LYS A 62 -1.43 -4.02 -20.93
N SER A 63 -0.56 -3.03 -20.74
CA SER A 63 -0.80 -1.95 -19.77
C SER A 63 -1.32 -0.69 -20.47
N SER A 64 -2.51 -0.23 -20.07
CA SER A 64 -3.07 1.07 -20.48
C SER A 64 -2.83 2.11 -19.39
N ARG A 65 -2.43 3.33 -19.77
CA ARG A 65 -2.12 4.43 -18.85
C ARG A 65 -3.28 4.78 -17.90
N ILE A 66 -4.52 4.65 -18.38
CA ILE A 66 -5.73 4.91 -17.57
C ILE A 66 -5.99 3.78 -16.57
N GLY A 67 -5.79 2.52 -16.98
CA GLY A 67 -5.95 1.37 -16.10
C GLY A 67 -4.94 1.38 -14.96
N HIS A 68 -3.67 1.73 -15.26
CA HIS A 68 -2.63 1.83 -14.25
C HIS A 68 -2.92 2.89 -13.18
N PHE A 69 -3.48 4.05 -13.56
CA PHE A 69 -3.87 5.08 -12.61
C PHE A 69 -5.06 4.64 -11.73
N TYR A 70 -6.05 3.97 -12.33
CA TYR A 70 -7.21 3.46 -11.59
C TYR A 70 -6.81 2.39 -10.57
N ASP A 71 -5.88 1.51 -10.95
CA ASP A 71 -5.33 0.46 -10.10
C ASP A 71 -4.62 1.05 -8.88
N LEU A 72 -3.73 2.03 -9.11
CA LEU A 72 -3.03 2.75 -8.04
C LEU A 72 -3.98 3.52 -7.11
N ALA A 73 -4.98 4.20 -7.68
CA ALA A 73 -5.96 4.93 -6.88
C ALA A 73 -6.80 3.97 -6.01
N SER A 74 -7.16 2.81 -6.57
CA SER A 74 -7.89 1.77 -5.86
C SER A 74 -7.04 1.16 -4.75
N ASP A 75 -5.75 0.91 -4.98
CA ASP A 75 -4.81 0.44 -3.95
C ASP A 75 -4.67 1.40 -2.78
N ALA A 76 -4.45 2.68 -3.09
CA ALA A 76 -4.34 3.72 -2.10
C ALA A 76 -5.62 3.79 -1.25
N LEU A 77 -6.79 3.70 -1.89
CA LEU A 77 -8.07 3.75 -1.20
C LEU A 77 -8.29 2.53 -0.29
N VAL A 78 -8.03 1.32 -0.78
CA VAL A 78 -8.11 0.08 0.03
C VAL A 78 -7.17 0.17 1.24
N THR A 79 -5.94 0.62 1.03
CA THR A 79 -4.95 0.76 2.08
C THR A 79 -5.40 1.75 3.16
N VAL A 80 -5.91 2.92 2.76
CA VAL A 80 -6.43 3.92 3.71
C VAL A 80 -7.63 3.36 4.47
N LEU A 81 -8.57 2.69 3.79
CA LEU A 81 -9.73 2.09 4.43
C LEU A 81 -9.37 0.96 5.40
N LEU A 82 -8.36 0.16 5.08
CA LEU A 82 -7.86 -0.91 5.94
C LEU A 82 -7.37 -0.32 7.27
N PHE A 83 -6.46 0.66 7.22
CA PHE A 83 -5.92 1.24 8.45
C PHE A 83 -6.96 2.08 9.21
N ALA A 84 -7.82 2.81 8.49
CA ALA A 84 -8.91 3.57 9.10
C ALA A 84 -9.95 2.64 9.75
N GLY A 85 -10.32 1.54 9.10
CA GLY A 85 -11.24 0.53 9.63
C GLY A 85 -10.66 -0.18 10.85
N MET A 86 -9.36 -0.51 10.82
CA MET A 86 -8.64 -1.04 11.97
C MET A 86 -8.68 -0.07 13.16
N GLY A 87 -8.43 1.22 12.92
CA GLY A 87 -8.53 2.25 13.95
C GLY A 87 -9.96 2.46 14.46
N TYR A 88 -10.97 2.37 13.60
CA TYR A 88 -12.37 2.53 14.00
C TYR A 88 -12.89 1.35 14.84
N GLY A 89 -12.47 0.13 14.52
CA GLY A 89 -12.85 -1.08 15.27
C GLY A 89 -12.20 -1.22 16.64
N MET A 90 -11.31 -0.29 17.01
CA MET A 90 -10.59 -0.26 18.28
C MET A 90 -11.14 0.80 19.23
N THR A 91 -11.10 0.51 20.53
CA THR A 91 -11.40 1.50 21.56
C THR A 91 -10.18 2.34 21.92
N SER A 92 -10.40 3.62 22.23
CA SER A 92 -9.34 4.55 22.64
C SER A 92 -8.56 4.10 23.88
N SER A 93 -9.15 3.25 24.74
CA SER A 93 -8.47 2.65 25.89
C SER A 93 -7.36 1.68 25.46
N GLN A 94 -7.57 0.88 24.40
CA GLN A 94 -6.57 -0.10 23.94
C GLN A 94 -5.30 0.57 23.43
N VAL A 95 -5.42 1.74 22.81
CA VAL A 95 -4.28 2.55 22.37
C VAL A 95 -3.75 3.38 23.55
N GLY A 96 -4.63 4.04 24.30
CA GLY A 96 -4.26 4.91 25.41
C GLY A 96 -3.45 4.19 26.50
N ASP A 97 -3.78 2.95 26.82
CA ASP A 97 -3.03 2.13 27.78
C ASP A 97 -1.62 1.78 27.28
N LEU A 98 -1.42 1.74 25.96
CA LEU A 98 -0.13 1.40 25.34
C LEU A 98 0.80 2.61 25.23
N ILE A 99 0.28 3.77 24.83
CA ILE A 99 1.08 4.99 24.57
C ILE A 99 0.99 6.05 25.67
N GLY A 100 0.11 5.86 26.67
CA GLY A 100 -0.12 6.81 27.76
C GLY A 100 -0.77 8.13 27.32
N LEU A 101 -1.30 8.20 26.10
CA LEU A 101 -1.89 9.38 25.49
C LEU A 101 -3.31 9.06 24.99
N ALA A 102 -4.26 9.94 25.28
CA ALA A 102 -5.62 9.83 24.75
C ALA A 102 -5.66 10.30 23.28
N VAL A 103 -5.28 9.40 22.37
CA VAL A 103 -5.33 9.64 20.92
C VAL A 103 -6.43 8.79 20.30
N SER A 104 -7.19 9.35 19.35
CA SER A 104 -8.19 8.60 18.61
C SER A 104 -7.51 7.52 17.74
N PRO A 105 -7.80 6.23 17.95
CA PRO A 105 -7.20 5.15 17.14
C PRO A 105 -7.54 5.29 15.66
N LEU A 106 -8.72 5.83 15.34
CA LEU A 106 -9.11 6.19 13.97
C LEU A 106 -8.13 7.19 13.34
N LEU A 107 -7.70 8.21 14.08
CA LEU A 107 -6.77 9.22 13.58
C LEU A 107 -5.38 8.64 13.34
N LEU A 108 -4.92 7.75 14.22
CA LEU A 108 -3.65 7.02 14.01
C LEU A 108 -3.73 6.14 12.76
N GLY A 109 -4.83 5.42 12.59
CA GLY A 109 -5.08 4.57 11.42
C GLY A 109 -5.16 5.38 10.11
N THR A 110 -5.90 6.48 10.07
CA THR A 110 -5.98 7.30 8.87
C THR A 110 -4.63 7.93 8.50
N VAL A 111 -3.87 8.42 9.49
CA VAL A 111 -2.52 8.95 9.27
C VAL A 111 -1.58 7.86 8.74
N ALA A 112 -1.60 6.67 9.34
CA ALA A 112 -0.82 5.53 8.85
C ALA A 112 -1.20 5.16 7.41
N GLY A 113 -2.49 5.01 7.13
CA GLY A 113 -3.00 4.65 5.81
C GLY A 113 -2.63 5.67 4.73
N ILE A 114 -2.77 6.98 5.02
CA ILE A 114 -2.38 8.05 4.10
C ILE A 114 -0.87 8.01 3.85
N ALA A 115 -0.06 7.81 4.90
CA ALA A 115 1.39 7.72 4.75
C ALA A 115 1.81 6.53 3.87
N VAL A 116 1.22 5.35 4.08
CA VAL A 116 1.47 4.15 3.25
C VAL A 116 1.04 4.39 1.80
N ALA A 117 -0.16 4.94 1.57
CA ALA A 117 -0.62 5.29 0.23
C ALA A 117 0.32 6.28 -0.48
N LEU A 118 0.83 7.28 0.26
CA LEU A 118 1.80 8.24 -0.26
C LEU A 118 3.15 7.58 -0.61
N ILE A 119 3.62 6.64 0.22
CA ILE A 119 4.83 5.85 -0.04
C ILE A 119 4.71 5.11 -1.36
N PHE A 120 3.62 4.34 -1.56
CA PHE A 120 3.39 3.60 -2.79
C PHE A 120 3.30 4.53 -4.00
N PHE A 121 2.56 5.63 -3.88
CA PHE A 121 2.45 6.64 -4.94
C PHE A 121 3.81 7.20 -5.35
N LEU A 122 4.62 7.64 -4.39
CA LEU A 122 5.94 8.20 -4.66
C LEU A 122 6.90 7.16 -5.24
N ARG A 123 6.84 5.91 -4.75
CA ARG A 123 7.66 4.81 -5.27
C ARG A 123 7.34 4.51 -6.73
N MET A 124 6.07 4.42 -7.08
CA MET A 124 5.64 4.26 -8.48
C MET A 124 6.18 5.40 -9.35
N ARG A 125 6.10 6.65 -8.86
CA ARG A 125 6.65 7.82 -9.60
C ARG A 125 8.17 7.75 -9.79
N ILE A 126 8.90 7.26 -8.80
CA ILE A 126 10.36 7.04 -8.92
C ILE A 126 10.63 6.00 -10.02
N GLU A 127 9.85 4.91 -10.08
CA GLU A 127 10.01 3.86 -11.08
C GLU A 127 9.71 4.36 -12.51
N GLU A 128 8.64 5.14 -12.68
CA GLU A 128 8.31 5.78 -13.97
C GLU A 128 9.45 6.70 -14.46
N MET A 129 10.12 7.41 -13.54
CA MET A 129 11.14 8.41 -13.88
C MET A 129 12.55 7.84 -14.09
N ALA A 130 12.98 6.90 -13.24
CA ALA A 130 14.35 6.37 -13.26
C ALA A 130 14.47 5.01 -13.94
N GLY A 131 13.34 4.41 -14.34
CA GLY A 131 13.26 3.02 -14.80
C GLY A 131 13.52 2.01 -13.68
N LYS A 132 13.25 0.72 -13.95
CA LYS A 132 13.39 -0.42 -13.01
C LYS A 132 14.74 -0.52 -12.27
N ALA A 133 15.76 0.20 -12.72
CA ALA A 133 17.09 0.23 -12.08
C ALA A 133 17.18 1.21 -10.88
N GLY A 134 16.25 2.17 -10.77
CA GLY A 134 16.20 3.15 -9.67
C GLY A 134 15.43 2.67 -8.45
N THR A 135 14.55 1.68 -8.63
CA THR A 135 13.81 1.00 -7.55
C THR A 135 14.58 -0.25 -7.14
N ARG A 136 15.68 -0.09 -6.39
CA ARG A 136 15.99 -1.14 -5.41
C ARG A 136 14.76 -1.18 -4.49
N GLN A 137 13.90 -2.17 -4.70
CA GLN A 137 12.84 -2.58 -3.78
C GLN A 137 13.37 -2.32 -2.38
N ALA A 138 12.69 -1.46 -1.64
CA ALA A 138 13.22 -0.93 -0.38
C ALA A 138 13.13 -2.03 0.69
N SER A 139 13.89 -3.11 0.48
CA SER A 139 14.17 -4.13 1.45
C SER A 139 15.12 -3.49 2.46
N VAL A 140 14.55 -2.87 3.49
CA VAL A 140 15.36 -2.55 4.67
C VAL A 140 15.58 -3.87 5.38
N GLY A 141 16.65 -4.58 4.99
CA GLY A 141 17.00 -5.90 5.54
C GLY A 141 16.22 -7.10 4.98
N GLY A 142 15.62 -7.00 3.79
CA GLY A 142 14.90 -8.14 3.17
C GLY A 142 13.38 -8.19 3.40
N PHE A 143 12.81 -7.22 4.12
CA PHE A 143 11.36 -7.12 4.37
C PHE A 143 10.73 -6.05 3.49
N GLU A 144 9.68 -6.41 2.73
CA GLU A 144 8.89 -5.48 1.94
C GLU A 144 7.73 -4.89 2.77
N THR A 145 7.26 -3.69 2.40
CA THR A 145 6.10 -3.07 3.08
C THR A 145 4.83 -3.90 2.87
N GLU A 146 4.77 -4.67 1.78
CA GLU A 146 3.70 -5.60 1.45
C GLU A 146 3.72 -6.85 2.35
N ASP A 147 4.91 -7.34 2.72
CA ASP A 147 5.07 -8.46 3.66
C ASP A 147 4.47 -8.17 5.04
N ILE A 148 4.49 -6.89 5.45
CA ILE A 148 3.90 -6.44 6.72
C ILE A 148 2.37 -6.63 6.70
N LEU A 149 1.72 -6.50 5.55
CA LEU A 149 0.28 -6.73 5.41
C LEU A 149 -0.06 -8.23 5.47
N TYR A 150 0.84 -9.11 5.03
CA TYR A 150 0.68 -10.57 5.20
C TYR A 150 0.79 -11.03 6.67
N LEU A 151 1.44 -10.24 7.53
CA LEU A 151 1.48 -10.50 8.97
C LEU A 151 0.17 -10.12 9.68
N LEU A 152 -0.71 -9.37 9.03
CA LEU A 152 -1.92 -8.81 9.64
C LEU A 152 -2.90 -9.89 10.18
N PRO A 153 -3.14 -11.04 9.52
CA PRO A 153 -3.91 -12.14 10.10
C PRO A 153 -3.26 -12.76 11.35
N LEU A 154 -1.92 -12.88 11.36
CA LEU A 154 -1.20 -13.41 12.52
C LEU A 154 -1.29 -12.44 13.70
N VAL A 155 -1.14 -11.15 13.43
CA VAL A 155 -1.27 -10.08 14.43
C VAL A 155 -2.69 -10.02 14.99
N THR A 156 -3.71 -10.15 14.14
CA THR A 156 -5.12 -10.15 14.59
C THR A 156 -5.48 -11.38 15.42
N LEU A 157 -4.96 -12.56 15.05
CA LEU A 157 -5.11 -13.79 15.85
C LEU A 157 -4.52 -13.66 17.26
N MET A 158 -3.40 -12.94 17.40
CA MET A 158 -2.76 -12.67 18.69
C MET A 158 -3.37 -11.46 19.43
N SER A 159 -4.45 -10.85 18.92
CA SER A 159 -5.00 -9.58 19.41
C SER A 159 -3.99 -8.42 19.46
N GLY A 160 -2.92 -8.50 18.66
CA GLY A 160 -1.83 -7.51 18.57
C GLY A 160 -2.13 -6.31 17.68
N VAL A 161 -3.40 -6.04 17.38
CA VAL A 161 -3.82 -4.97 16.46
C VAL A 161 -3.41 -3.60 16.99
N ALA A 162 -3.48 -3.40 18.30
CA ALA A 162 -3.12 -2.14 18.94
C ALA A 162 -1.63 -1.77 18.79
N PRO A 163 -0.67 -2.62 19.17
CA PRO A 163 0.74 -2.32 18.96
C PRO A 163 1.10 -2.21 17.48
N PHE A 164 0.44 -2.98 16.60
CA PHE A 164 0.64 -2.87 15.16
C PHE A 164 0.21 -1.51 14.61
N LEU A 165 -0.99 -1.03 14.96
CA LEU A 165 -1.50 0.26 14.51
C LEU A 165 -0.61 1.41 14.99
N VAL A 166 -0.16 1.36 16.25
CA VAL A 166 0.77 2.35 16.80
C VAL A 166 2.11 2.32 16.06
N ALA A 167 2.70 1.14 15.88
CA ALA A 167 3.94 0.99 15.13
C ALA A 167 3.82 1.52 13.69
N ALA A 168 2.71 1.21 13.01
CA ALA A 168 2.43 1.71 11.66
C ALA A 168 2.25 3.24 11.62
N SER A 169 1.56 3.81 12.62
CA SER A 169 1.33 5.27 12.70
C SER A 169 2.60 6.09 12.89
N ILE A 170 3.67 5.48 13.41
CA ILE A 170 4.99 6.11 13.57
C ILE A 170 5.89 5.75 12.38
N GLY A 171 5.97 4.46 12.04
CA GLY A 171 6.86 3.94 11.00
C GLY A 171 6.50 4.43 9.61
N ALA A 172 5.20 4.44 9.25
CA ALA A 172 4.78 4.82 7.91
C ALA A 172 5.07 6.30 7.60
N PRO A 173 4.74 7.29 8.47
CA PRO A 173 5.11 8.69 8.20
C PRO A 173 6.62 8.92 8.12
N LEU A 174 7.41 8.29 8.99
CA LEU A 174 8.88 8.39 8.94
C LEU A 174 9.43 7.85 7.62
N PHE A 175 8.92 6.70 7.18
CA PHE A 175 9.31 6.12 5.90
C PHE A 175 8.82 6.96 4.72
N ALA A 176 7.63 7.55 4.80
CA ALA A 176 7.13 8.48 3.79
C ALA A 176 8.07 9.68 3.63
N VAL A 177 8.56 10.26 4.73
CA VAL A 177 9.56 11.35 4.68
C VAL A 177 10.86 10.87 4.01
N TYR A 178 11.35 9.68 4.34
CA TYR A 178 12.53 9.10 3.69
C TYR A 178 12.32 8.95 2.17
N VAL A 179 11.17 8.43 1.74
CA VAL A 179 10.81 8.26 0.33
C VAL A 179 10.67 9.60 -0.38
N VAL A 180 10.12 10.63 0.27
CA VAL A 180 10.06 12.00 -0.27
C VAL A 180 11.47 12.54 -0.54
N ILE A 181 12.40 12.35 0.41
CA ILE A 181 13.80 12.78 0.23
C ILE A 181 14.44 12.02 -0.94
N ASP A 182 14.22 10.71 -1.02
CA ASP A 182 14.71 9.87 -2.10
C ASP A 182 14.16 10.30 -3.47
N TYR A 183 12.85 10.54 -3.56
CA TYR A 183 12.18 11.09 -4.75
C TYR A 183 12.84 12.40 -5.19
N ARG A 184 13.04 13.36 -4.28
CA ARG A 184 13.69 14.64 -4.62
C ARG A 184 15.11 14.42 -5.15
N ARG A 185 15.89 13.52 -4.54
CA ARG A 185 17.25 13.19 -5.02
C ARG A 185 17.22 12.60 -6.44
N VAL A 186 16.30 11.69 -6.72
CA VAL A 186 16.15 11.08 -8.04
C VAL A 186 15.78 12.14 -9.07
N VAL A 187 14.77 12.97 -8.80
CA VAL A 187 14.33 14.07 -9.68
C VAL A 187 15.50 15.02 -10.01
N HIS A 188 16.28 15.42 -9.01
CA HIS A 188 17.44 16.27 -9.22
C HIS A 188 18.51 15.61 -10.11
N ARG A 189 18.77 14.31 -9.92
CA ARG A 189 19.73 13.55 -10.74
C ARG A 189 19.27 13.43 -12.19
N THR A 190 18.01 13.07 -12.44
CA THR A 190 17.48 12.93 -13.82
C THR A 190 17.53 14.25 -14.57
N ARG A 191 17.17 15.35 -13.91
CA ARG A 191 17.24 16.69 -14.49
C ARG A 191 18.69 17.09 -14.85
N SER A 192 19.64 16.86 -13.94
CA SER A 192 21.05 17.16 -14.19
C SER A 192 21.65 16.34 -15.34
N ALA A 193 21.21 15.08 -15.52
CA ALA A 193 21.65 14.23 -16.62
C ALA A 193 21.07 14.66 -17.98
N GLN A 194 19.85 15.19 -18.01
CA GLN A 194 19.27 15.76 -19.23
C GLN A 194 20.00 17.05 -19.65
N GLU A 195 20.32 17.94 -18.69
CA GLU A 195 21.04 19.18 -18.96
C GLU A 195 22.44 18.93 -19.54
N THR A 196 23.17 17.92 -19.05
CA THR A 196 24.50 17.55 -19.60
C THR A 196 24.40 16.91 -20.98
N SER A 197 23.39 16.08 -21.24
CA SER A 197 23.20 15.44 -22.55
C SER A 197 22.83 16.46 -23.64
N HIS A 198 21.96 17.43 -23.33
CA HIS A 198 21.61 18.51 -24.25
C HIS A 198 22.82 19.41 -24.59
N ALA A 199 23.70 19.69 -23.62
CA ALA A 199 24.90 20.49 -23.86
C ALA A 199 25.94 19.80 -24.77
N TRP A 200 25.97 18.46 -24.77
CA TRP A 200 26.85 17.67 -25.65
C TRP A 200 26.34 17.57 -27.09
N VAL A 201 25.01 17.48 -27.30
CA VAL A 201 24.41 17.39 -28.65
C VAL A 201 24.45 18.75 -29.39
N SER A 202 24.56 19.86 -28.67
CA SER A 202 24.65 21.21 -29.23
C SER A 202 26.07 21.67 -29.62
N ARG A 203 27.09 20.81 -29.53
CA ARG A 203 28.48 21.08 -29.92
C ARG A 203 28.87 20.23 -31.12
#